data_AF-A0A072UFG6-F1
#
_entry.id   AF-A0A072UFG6-F1
#
_cell.length_a   1.000
_cell.length_b   1.000
_cell.length_c   1.000
_cell.angle_alpha   90.00
_cell.angle_beta   90.00
_cell.angle_gamma   90.00
#
_symmetry.space_group_name_H-M   'P 1'
#
loop_
_entity.id
_entity.type
_entity.pdbx_description
1 polymer ?
#
loop_
_entity_poly.entity_id
_entity_poly.type
_entity_poly.pdbx_seq_one_letter_code
_entity_poly.pdbx_strand_id
1 'polypeptide(L)' 'MIQLLKFVYAMILFISIVFLIRTQLSDIYEECETDDYCPKYRDLLYVFKCIDKRCELVEAHA' A
#
# COMPACT_ATOMS: atom_id res chain seq x y z
N MET A 1 30.01 -18.31 14.36
CA MET A 1 30.04 -17.71 13.01
C MET A 1 28.92 -18.22 12.09
N ILE A 2 28.75 -19.53 11.90
CA ILE A 2 27.73 -20.11 10.99
C ILE A 2 26.28 -19.75 11.39
N GLN A 3 25.97 -19.73 12.69
CA GLN A 3 24.63 -19.34 13.17
C GLN A 3 24.30 -17.87 12.89
N LEU A 4 25.28 -16.97 13.05
CA LEU A 4 25.12 -15.56 12.70
C LEU A 4 24.89 -15.38 11.20
N LEU A 5 25.61 -16.12 10.36
CA LEU A 5 25.41 -16.08 8.91
C LEU A 5 24.01 -16.56 8.50
N LYS A 6 23.51 -17.63 9.12
CA LYS A 6 22.13 -18.11 8.91
C LYS A 6 21.08 -17.09 9.35
N PHE A 7 21.32 -16.41 10.47
CA PHE A 7 20.41 -15.39 10.98
C PHE A 7 20.35 -14.17 10.05
N VAL A 8 21.50 -13.66 9.61
CA VAL A 8 21.58 -12.54 8.66
C VAL A 8 20.93 -12.90 7.33
N TYR A 9 21.15 -14.12 6.84
CA TYR A 9 20.53 -14.61 5.61
C TYR A 9 18.99 -14.67 5.71
N ALA A 10 18.47 -15.19 6.83
CA ALA A 10 17.03 -15.21 7.08
C ALA A 10 16.43 -13.80 7.19
N MET A 11 17.13 -12.86 7.82
CA MET A 11 16.71 -11.45 7.87
C MET A 11 16.66 -10.81 6.48
N ILE A 12 17.69 -11.00 5.67
CA ILE A 12 17.73 -10.45 4.30
C ILE A 12 16.58 -11.03 3.47
N LEU A 13 16.33 -12.34 3.54
CA LEU A 13 15.20 -12.96 2.86
C LEU A 13 13.87 -12.37 3.31
N PHE A 14 13.68 -12.19 4.62
CA PHE A 14 12.45 -11.62 5.18
C PHE A 14 12.22 -10.19 4.66
N ILE A 15 13.25 -9.34 4.69
CA ILE A 15 13.16 -7.95 4.20
C ILE A 15 12.86 -7.91 2.70
N SER A 16 13.52 -8.76 1.89
CA SER A 16 13.27 -8.86 0.46
C SER A 16 11.84 -9.28 0.13
N ILE A 17 11.30 -10.27 0.86
CA ILE A 17 9.92 -10.73 0.68
C ILE A 17 8.92 -9.62 1.04
N VAL A 18 9.14 -8.93 2.16
CA VAL A 18 8.29 -7.80 2.59
C VAL A 18 8.31 -6.67 1.55
N PHE A 19 9.48 -6.37 0.98
CA PHE A 19 9.61 -5.35 -0.06
C PHE A 19 8.84 -5.73 -1.34
N LEU A 20 8.97 -6.98 -1.81
CA LEU A 20 8.26 -7.48 -2.99
C LEU A 20 6.73 -7.44 -2.81
N ILE A 21 6.23 -7.78 -1.62
CA ILE A 21 4.80 -7.71 -1.31
C ILE A 21 4.31 -6.25 -1.33
N ARG A 22 5.10 -5.30 -0.81
CA ARG A 22 4.75 -3.87 -0.85
C ARG A 22 4.71 -3.33 -2.27
N THR A 23 5.63 -3.74 -3.14
CA THR A 23 5.64 -3.32 -4.55
C THR A 23 4.50 -3.94 -5.35
N GLN A 24 4.09 -5.17 -5.04
CA GLN A 24 2.88 -5.74 -5.65
C GLN A 24 1.61 -5.05 -5.13
N LEU A 25 1.56 -4.68 -3.85
CA LEU A 25 0.44 -3.93 -3.30
C LEU A 25 0.34 -2.50 -3.81
N SER A 26 1.45 -1.87 -4.24
CA SER A 26 1.39 -0.58 -4.94
C SER A 26 0.83 -0.67 -6.35
N ASP A 27 0.84 -1.85 -6.98
CA ASP A 27 0.15 -2.10 -8.26
C ASP A 27 -1.30 -2.60 -8.04
N ILE A 28 -1.70 -2.90 -6.80
CA ILE A 28 -3.08 -3.28 -6.41
C ILE A 28 -3.92 -2.04 -6.03
N TYR A 29 -3.38 -0.83 -6.14
CA TYR A 29 -4.26 0.32 -6.31
C TYR A 29 -4.93 0.14 -7.67
N GLU A 30 -6.08 -0.54 -7.68
CA GLU A 30 -6.96 -0.63 -8.84
C GLU A 30 -7.02 0.76 -9.45
N GLU A 31 -6.67 0.86 -10.74
CA GLU A 31 -6.81 2.12 -11.46
C GLU A 31 -8.26 2.57 -11.27
N CYS A 32 -8.46 3.65 -10.53
CA CYS A 32 -9.79 4.20 -10.37
C CYS A 32 -10.07 5.07 -11.60
N GLU A 33 -11.25 4.90 -12.19
CA GLU A 33 -11.73 5.80 -13.25
C GLU A 33 -12.63 6.88 -12.65
N THR A 34 -13.33 6.56 -11.56
CA THR A 34 -14.18 7.46 -10.78
C THR A 34 -14.08 7.17 -9.29
N ASP A 35 -14.51 8.13 -8.46
CA ASP A 35 -14.52 8.00 -6.99
C ASP A 35 -15.31 6.78 -6.48
N ASP A 36 -16.24 6.26 -7.27
CA ASP A 36 -17.07 5.10 -6.91
C ASP A 36 -16.30 3.78 -6.88
N TYR A 37 -15.15 3.71 -7.58
CA TYR A 37 -14.25 2.55 -7.54
C TYR A 37 -13.43 2.51 -6.26
N CYS A 38 -13.30 3.65 -5.57
CA CYS A 38 -12.54 3.71 -4.34
C CYS A 38 -13.36 3.16 -3.16
N PRO A 39 -12.69 2.51 -2.18
CA PRO A 39 -13.35 2.00 -1.00
C PRO A 39 -14.06 3.14 -0.28
N LYS A 40 -15.37 3.00 -0.09
CA LYS A 40 -16.22 4.00 0.57
C LYS A 40 -15.92 3.99 2.07
N TYR A 41 -14.92 4.78 2.46
CA TYR A 41 -14.62 5.07 3.86
C TYR A 41 -15.55 6.17 4.35
N ARG A 42 -16.38 5.87 5.35
CA ARG A 42 -17.26 6.85 6.01
C ARG A 42 -16.55 7.43 7.23
N ASP A 43 -15.63 8.35 6.99
CA ASP A 43 -15.17 9.28 8.01
C ASP A 43 -15.68 10.67 7.63
N LEU A 44 -16.08 11.46 8.62
CA LEU A 44 -16.59 12.82 8.40
C LEU A 44 -15.47 13.75 7.93
N LEU A 45 -14.22 13.42 8.25
CA LEU A 45 -13.06 14.24 7.94
C LEU A 45 -12.34 13.79 6.66
N TYR A 46 -12.43 12.52 6.29
CA TYR A 46 -11.63 11.94 5.21
C TYR A 46 -12.47 11.08 4.25
N VAL A 47 -12.22 11.27 2.96
CA VAL A 47 -12.85 10.54 1.85
C VAL A 47 -11.76 10.07 0.89
N PHE A 48 -11.90 8.86 0.36
CA PHE A 48 -11.09 8.43 -0.78
C PHE A 48 -11.63 9.08 -2.05
N LYS A 49 -10.78 9.83 -2.74
CA LYS A 49 -11.05 10.34 -4.09
C LYS A 49 -10.12 9.67 -5.08
N CYS A 50 -10.59 9.57 -6.31
CA CYS A 50 -9.78 9.14 -7.43
C CYS A 50 -8.97 10.32 -7.96
N ILE A 51 -7.66 10.30 -7.71
CA ILE A 51 -6.71 11.32 -8.18
C ILE A 51 -5.61 10.61 -8.95
N ASP A 52 -5.35 11.03 -10.19
CA ASP A 52 -4.37 10.41 -11.07
C ASP A 52 -4.50 8.88 -11.17
N LYS A 53 -5.75 8.41 -11.29
CA LYS A 53 -6.14 6.99 -11.31
C LYS A 53 -5.76 6.20 -10.06
N ARG A 54 -5.48 6.86 -8.94
CA ARG A 54 -5.27 6.22 -7.65
C ARG A 54 -6.28 6.72 -6.62
N CYS A 55 -6.69 5.82 -5.73
CA CYS A 55 -7.51 6.20 -4.59
C CYS A 55 -6.64 6.89 -3.54
N GLU A 56 -6.73 8.20 -3.44
CA GLU A 56 -6.03 9.02 -2.46
C GLU A 56 -6.99 9.46 -1.34
N LEU A 57 -6.52 9.42 -0.10
CA LEU A 57 -7.28 9.89 1.06
C LEU A 57 -7.15 11.41 1.14
N VAL A 58 -8.27 12.13 1.03
CA VAL A 58 -8.32 13.60 1.10
C VAL A 58 -9.33 14.06 2.13
N GLU A 59 -9.18 15.30 2.60
CA GLU A 59 -10.14 15.91 3.52
C GLU A 59 -11.49 16.16 2.85
N ALA A 60 -12.59 15.81 3.52
CA ALA A 60 -13.94 15.92 2.99
C ALA A 60 -14.43 17.38 2.86
N HIS A 61 -13.73 18.33 3.49
CA HIS A 61 -14.14 19.72 3.68
C HIS A 61 -13.13 20.75 3.14
N ALA A 62 -12.45 20.45 2.03
CA ALA A 62 -11.58 21.39 1.31
C ALA A 62 -12.25 21.93 0.04
#